data_AF-A0A3M1JCY8-F1
#
_entry.id   AF-A0A3M1JCY8-F1
#
_cell.length_a   1.000
_cell.length_b   1.000
_cell.length_c   1.000
_cell.angle_alpha   90.00
_cell.angle_beta   90.00
_cell.angle_gamma   90.00
#
_symmetry.space_group_name_H-M   'P 1'
#
loop_
_entity.id
_entity.type
_entity.pdbx_description
1 polymer ?
#
loop_
_entity_poly.entity_id
_entity_poly.type
_entity_poly.pdbx_seq_one_letter_code
_entity_poly.pdbx_strand_id
1 'polypeptide(L)'
;MKKLTLIFSMLLMLAAFVSACENNNSAKDKMEEAAEDMEEAGQSAADAFRSEREELAAEMREVREDINERIEKLSANLDEAGEEARADIQAEIDRLEQWGESIDERLNKLGDDIENSWNSFKNESRKTLDNIRREMAEVIE
;
A
#
# COMPACT_ATOMS: atom_id res chain seq x y z
N MET A 1 46.67 -33.62 9.49
CA MET A 1 46.96 -32.35 8.78
C MET A 1 46.93 -32.53 7.25
N LYS A 2 45.81 -32.98 6.66
CA LYS A 2 45.66 -33.15 5.20
C LYS A 2 44.35 -32.58 4.63
N LYS A 3 43.52 -31.94 5.47
CA LYS A 3 42.23 -31.35 5.06
C LYS A 3 42.26 -29.82 4.98
N LEU A 4 43.37 -29.18 5.40
CA LEU A 4 43.52 -27.73 5.41
C LEU A 4 44.10 -27.17 4.09
N THR A 5 44.78 -28.01 3.30
CA THR A 5 45.41 -27.62 2.03
C THR A 5 44.47 -27.58 0.84
N LEU A 6 43.24 -28.09 0.95
CA LEU A 6 42.24 -28.05 -0.13
C LEU A 6 41.38 -26.77 -0.10
N ILE A 7 41.28 -26.08 1.04
CA ILE A 7 40.46 -24.86 1.18
C ILE A 7 41.22 -23.62 0.68
N PHE A 8 42.55 -23.62 0.77
CA PHE A 8 43.38 -22.49 0.30
C PHE A 8 43.51 -22.42 -1.23
N SER A 9 43.22 -23.52 -1.95
CA SER A 9 43.27 -23.56 -3.42
C SER A 9 41.98 -23.03 -4.08
N MET A 10 40.89 -22.87 -3.34
CA MET A 10 39.60 -22.40 -3.89
C MET A 10 39.40 -20.89 -3.72
N LEU A 11 40.14 -20.24 -2.82
CA LEU A 11 40.04 -18.78 -2.59
C LEU A 11 40.95 -17.95 -3.51
N LEU A 12 41.91 -18.55 -4.22
CA LEU A 12 42.86 -17.82 -5.08
C LEU A 12 42.32 -17.54 -6.50
N MET A 13 41.18 -18.12 -6.87
CA MET A 13 40.60 -17.97 -8.21
C MET A 13 39.67 -16.74 -8.34
N LEU A 14 39.30 -16.10 -7.21
CA LEU A 14 38.53 -14.85 -7.21
C LEU A 14 39.38 -13.57 -7.35
N ALA A 15 40.72 -13.67 -7.24
CA ALA A 15 41.60 -12.50 -7.31
C ALA A 15 42.09 -12.14 -8.72
N ALA A 16 41.71 -12.92 -9.75
CA ALA A 16 42.23 -12.73 -11.11
C ALA A 16 41.47 -11.71 -11.97
N PHE A 17 40.43 -11.04 -11.45
CA PHE A 17 39.63 -10.08 -12.25
C PHE A 17 40.09 -8.63 -12.20
N VAL A 18 41.17 -8.28 -11.50
CA VAL A 18 41.56 -6.85 -11.31
C VAL A 18 42.84 -6.43 -12.06
N SER A 19 43.39 -7.27 -12.93
CA SER A 19 44.57 -6.94 -13.74
C SER A 19 44.24 -6.75 -15.22
N ALA A 20 43.42 -5.73 -15.52
CA ALA A 20 43.31 -5.14 -16.84
C ALA A 20 42.91 -3.65 -16.73
N CYS A 21 43.71 -2.86 -16.00
CA CYS A 21 43.67 -1.40 -16.12
C CYS A 21 44.65 -0.99 -17.22
N GLU A 22 44.16 -1.03 -18.46
CA GLU A 22 44.72 -0.29 -19.60
C GLU A 22 43.68 0.77 -20.00
N ASN A 23 43.95 2.00 -19.57
CA ASN A 23 43.51 3.29 -20.10
C ASN A 23 42.18 3.38 -20.93
N ASN A 24 41.10 3.76 -20.23
CA ASN A 24 40.28 4.96 -20.51
C ASN A 24 39.29 4.98 -21.71
N ASN A 25 38.05 4.53 -21.47
CA ASN A 25 36.77 5.24 -21.69
C ASN A 25 35.58 4.33 -21.29
N SER A 26 35.70 3.03 -21.55
CA SER A 26 34.62 2.05 -21.41
C SER A 26 34.18 1.72 -19.97
N ALA A 27 35.02 1.95 -18.96
CA ALA A 27 34.64 1.74 -17.56
C ALA A 27 33.83 2.93 -17.01
N LYS A 28 34.05 4.13 -17.54
CA LYS A 28 33.31 5.34 -17.16
C LYS A 28 31.95 5.33 -17.84
N ASP A 29 31.91 5.01 -19.14
CA ASP A 29 30.68 4.87 -19.91
C ASP A 29 29.75 3.80 -19.31
N LYS A 30 30.27 2.62 -18.93
CA LYS A 30 29.48 1.57 -18.27
C LYS A 30 29.02 1.92 -16.87
N MET A 31 29.75 2.77 -16.16
CA MET A 31 29.39 3.21 -14.81
C MET A 31 28.36 4.35 -14.86
N GLU A 32 28.37 5.15 -15.92
CA GLU A 32 27.38 6.18 -16.24
C GLU A 32 26.07 5.53 -16.71
N GLU A 33 26.11 4.56 -17.63
CA GLU A 33 24.96 3.74 -18.05
C GLU A 33 24.34 2.98 -16.87
N ALA A 34 25.16 2.35 -16.01
CA ALA A 34 24.66 1.67 -14.82
C ALA A 34 24.07 2.64 -13.77
N ALA A 35 24.52 3.89 -13.72
CA ALA A 35 23.95 4.90 -12.84
C ALA A 35 22.61 5.43 -13.38
N GLU A 36 22.51 5.64 -14.69
CA GLU A 36 21.28 6.02 -15.38
C GLU A 36 20.21 4.92 -15.25
N ASP A 37 20.56 3.65 -15.51
CA ASP A 37 19.65 2.51 -15.33
C ASP A 37 19.15 2.39 -13.89
N MET A 38 20.01 2.68 -12.91
CA MET A 38 19.67 2.62 -11.49
C MET A 38 18.79 3.81 -11.06
N GLU A 39 19.00 4.99 -11.64
CA GLU A 39 18.15 6.16 -11.46
C GLU A 39 16.77 5.95 -12.08
N GLU A 40 16.70 5.46 -13.33
CA GLU A 40 15.46 5.15 -14.03
C GLU A 40 14.65 4.07 -13.29
N ALA A 41 15.30 2.99 -12.86
CA ALA A 41 14.66 1.95 -12.05
C ALA A 41 14.11 2.52 -10.72
N GLY A 42 14.85 3.45 -10.08
CA GLY A 42 14.40 4.15 -8.87
C GLY A 42 13.19 5.04 -9.11
N GLN A 43 13.20 5.82 -10.20
CA GLN A 43 12.07 6.67 -10.61
C GLN A 43 10.84 5.82 -10.93
N SER A 44 11.00 4.73 -11.68
CA SER A 44 9.91 3.80 -12.01
C SER A 44 9.28 3.17 -10.76
N ALA A 45 10.09 2.78 -9.78
CA ALA A 45 9.60 2.27 -8.50
C ALA A 45 8.84 3.33 -7.69
N ALA A 46 9.34 4.58 -7.66
CA ALA A 46 8.69 5.69 -6.97
C ALA A 46 7.34 6.05 -7.62
N ASP A 47 7.27 6.05 -8.95
CA ASP A 47 6.03 6.32 -9.71
C ASP A 47 5.00 5.21 -9.50
N ALA A 48 5.42 3.94 -9.54
CA ALA A 48 4.54 2.82 -9.22
C ALA A 48 3.99 2.93 -7.79
N PHE A 49 4.84 3.25 -6.81
CA PHE A 49 4.42 3.46 -5.43
C PHE A 49 3.42 4.61 -5.27
N ARG A 50 3.65 5.74 -5.95
CA ARG A 50 2.70 6.88 -5.97
C ARG A 50 1.36 6.45 -6.58
N SER A 51 1.39 5.76 -7.71
CA SER A 51 0.18 5.29 -8.39
C SER A 51 -0.64 4.34 -7.51
N GLU A 52 0.00 3.36 -6.84
CA GLU A 52 -0.72 2.45 -5.93
C GLU A 52 -1.33 3.19 -4.73
N ARG A 53 -0.66 4.24 -4.23
CA ARG A 53 -1.19 5.09 -3.15
C ARG A 53 -2.42 5.86 -3.59
N GLU A 54 -2.38 6.44 -4.78
CA GLU A 54 -3.50 7.18 -5.35
C GLU A 54 -4.71 6.28 -5.62
N GLU A 55 -4.47 5.06 -6.14
CA GLU A 55 -5.51 4.04 -6.32
C GLU A 55 -6.17 3.67 -4.99
N LEU A 56 -5.37 3.30 -3.98
CA LEU A 56 -5.92 2.95 -2.66
C LEU A 56 -6.69 4.12 -2.02
N ALA A 57 -6.19 5.35 -2.18
CA ALA A 57 -6.89 6.54 -1.69
C ALA A 57 -8.21 6.76 -2.43
N ALA A 58 -8.28 6.47 -3.73
CA ALA A 58 -9.52 6.53 -4.50
C ALA A 58 -10.52 5.46 -4.03
N GLU A 59 -10.08 4.21 -3.86
CA GLU A 59 -10.91 3.11 -3.31
C GLU A 59 -11.50 3.47 -1.94
N MET A 60 -10.70 4.10 -1.06
CA MET A 60 -11.15 4.57 0.24
C MET A 60 -12.21 5.67 0.14
N ARG A 61 -12.00 6.66 -0.74
CA ARG A 61 -12.97 7.75 -0.94
C ARG A 61 -14.30 7.26 -1.49
N GLU A 62 -14.27 6.30 -2.42
CA GLU A 62 -15.48 5.66 -2.95
C GLU A 62 -16.30 5.01 -1.82
N VAL A 63 -15.67 4.18 -0.97
CA VAL A 63 -16.38 3.56 0.16
C VAL A 63 -16.87 4.62 1.17
N ARG A 64 -16.10 5.69 1.38
CA ARG A 64 -16.52 6.81 2.24
C ARG A 64 -17.76 7.52 1.70
N GLU A 65 -17.86 7.67 0.38
CA GLU A 65 -19.03 8.23 -0.31
C GLU A 65 -20.24 7.29 -0.18
N ASP A 66 -20.07 5.98 -0.40
CA ASP A 66 -21.13 4.98 -0.21
C ASP A 66 -21.71 5.02 1.22
N ILE A 67 -20.83 5.13 2.23
CA ILE A 67 -21.21 5.31 3.64
C ILE A 67 -22.06 6.56 3.84
N ASN A 68 -21.63 7.70 3.28
CA ASN A 68 -22.38 8.97 3.39
C ASN A 68 -23.77 8.85 2.77
N GLU A 69 -23.87 8.29 1.57
CA GLU A 69 -25.15 8.10 0.90
C GLU A 69 -26.10 7.22 1.72
N ARG A 70 -25.56 6.20 2.40
CA ARG A 70 -26.36 5.32 3.23
C ARG A 70 -26.82 5.99 4.52
N ILE A 71 -25.95 6.77 5.16
CA ILE A 71 -26.32 7.59 6.32
C ILE A 71 -27.45 8.57 5.93
N GLU A 72 -27.35 9.22 4.77
CA GLU A 72 -28.39 10.15 4.30
C GLU A 72 -29.74 9.43 4.09
N LYS A 73 -29.73 8.27 3.43
CA LYS A 73 -30.94 7.44 3.23
C LYS A 73 -31.57 6.99 4.55
N LEU A 74 -30.74 6.52 5.50
CA LEU A 74 -31.21 6.08 6.82
C LEU A 74 -31.75 7.24 7.64
N SER A 75 -31.08 8.39 7.60
CA SER A 75 -31.52 9.61 8.31
C SER A 75 -32.88 10.10 7.80
N ALA A 76 -33.12 10.04 6.49
CA ALA A 76 -34.43 10.38 5.91
C ALA A 76 -35.54 9.42 6.38
N ASN A 77 -35.23 8.12 6.51
CA ASN A 77 -36.19 7.13 7.00
C ASN A 77 -36.48 7.26 8.50
N LEU A 78 -35.56 7.85 9.27
CA LEU A 78 -35.67 8.01 10.71
C LEU A 78 -36.87 8.88 11.09
N ASP A 79 -37.19 9.90 10.29
CA ASP A 79 -38.32 10.79 10.52
C ASP A 79 -39.69 10.11 10.34
N GLU A 80 -39.77 9.08 9.50
CA GLU A 80 -41.00 8.34 9.20
C GLU A 80 -41.14 7.06 10.03
N ALA A 81 -40.06 6.62 10.70
CA ALA A 81 -40.01 5.37 11.45
C ALA A 81 -40.72 5.45 12.82
N GLY A 82 -41.29 4.31 13.25
CA GLY A 82 -41.77 4.10 14.62
C GLY A 82 -40.62 3.93 15.62
N GLU A 83 -40.89 4.01 16.93
CA GLU A 83 -39.85 4.02 17.99
C GLU A 83 -38.83 2.88 17.90
N GLU A 84 -39.28 1.64 17.70
CA GLU A 84 -38.39 0.46 17.59
C GLU A 84 -37.50 0.55 16.35
N ALA A 85 -38.09 0.87 15.19
CA ALA A 85 -37.35 1.06 13.94
C ALA A 85 -36.37 2.24 14.01
N ARG A 86 -36.68 3.31 14.76
CA ARG A 86 -35.75 4.44 14.98
C ARG A 86 -34.49 4.01 15.72
N ALA A 87 -34.61 3.13 16.72
CA ALA A 87 -33.47 2.65 17.47
C ALA A 87 -32.53 1.83 16.58
N ASP A 88 -33.08 0.94 15.75
CA ASP A 88 -32.31 0.12 14.81
C ASP A 88 -31.63 0.98 13.73
N ILE A 89 -32.36 1.95 13.17
CA ILE A 89 -31.80 2.89 12.18
C ILE A 89 -30.67 3.70 12.80
N GLN A 90 -30.83 4.23 14.02
CA GLN A 90 -29.78 5.00 14.68
C GLN A 90 -28.54 4.15 14.95
N ALA A 91 -28.71 2.90 15.40
CA ALA A 91 -27.58 1.99 15.63
C ALA A 91 -26.80 1.71 14.34
N GLU A 92 -27.49 1.64 13.20
CA GLU A 92 -26.84 1.48 11.90
C GLU A 92 -26.11 2.75 11.43
N ILE A 93 -26.71 3.93 11.65
CA ILE A 93 -26.02 5.21 11.40
C ILE A 93 -24.74 5.31 12.22
N ASP A 94 -24.80 5.01 13.53
CA ASP A 94 -23.64 5.07 14.42
C ASP A 94 -22.51 4.12 13.97
N ARG A 95 -22.87 2.94 13.42
CA ARG A 95 -21.91 1.99 12.86
C ARG A 95 -21.26 2.53 11.58
N LEU A 96 -22.05 3.10 10.68
CA LEU A 96 -21.59 3.71 9.44
C LEU A 96 -20.65 4.89 9.70
N GLU A 97 -20.97 5.72 10.71
CA GLU A 97 -20.11 6.82 11.15
C GLU A 97 -18.74 6.31 11.63
N GLN A 98 -18.70 5.25 12.45
CA GLN A 98 -17.44 4.64 12.90
C GLN A 98 -16.61 4.08 11.73
N TRP A 99 -17.25 3.51 10.71
CA TRP A 99 -16.55 3.09 9.50
C TRP A 99 -16.03 4.27 8.69
N GLY A 100 -16.80 5.35 8.60
CA GLY A 100 -16.37 6.61 7.99
C GLY A 100 -15.12 7.16 8.65
N GLU A 101 -15.11 7.25 9.99
CA GLU A 101 -13.96 7.68 10.78
C GLU A 101 -12.72 6.79 10.54
N SER A 102 -12.90 5.47 10.53
CA SER A 102 -11.82 4.51 10.25
C SER A 102 -11.21 4.70 8.85
N ILE A 103 -12.03 5.04 7.85
CA ILE A 103 -11.54 5.37 6.50
C ILE A 103 -10.79 6.71 6.50
N ASP A 104 -11.33 7.74 7.16
CA ASP A 104 -10.72 9.06 7.25
C ASP A 104 -9.35 9.00 7.95
N GLU A 105 -9.21 8.21 9.01
CA GLU A 105 -7.93 7.95 9.68
C GLU A 105 -6.91 7.29 8.74
N ARG A 106 -7.34 6.34 7.92
CA ARG A 106 -6.47 5.66 6.94
C ARG A 106 -6.06 6.57 5.80
N LEU A 107 -6.96 7.42 5.31
CA LEU A 107 -6.66 8.45 4.32
C LEU A 107 -5.64 9.46 4.86
N ASN A 108 -5.75 9.84 6.13
CA ASN A 108 -4.76 10.69 6.78
C ASN A 108 -3.39 10.00 6.87
N LYS A 109 -3.36 8.73 7.30
CA LYS A 109 -2.13 7.94 7.36
C LYS A 109 -1.48 7.72 5.99
N LEU A 110 -2.27 7.70 4.92
CA LEU A 110 -1.78 7.69 3.54
C LEU A 110 -0.94 8.92 3.19
N GLY A 111 -1.19 10.06 3.84
CA GLY A 111 -0.42 11.29 3.69
C GLY A 111 0.93 11.29 4.43
N ASP A 112 1.12 10.36 5.37
CA ASP A 112 2.34 10.22 6.16
C ASP A 112 3.43 9.40 5.43
N ASP A 113 4.64 9.38 5.99
CA ASP A 113 5.75 8.55 5.51
C ASP A 113 5.51 7.06 5.83
N ILE A 114 4.88 6.36 4.88
CA ILE A 114 4.48 4.96 5.01
C ILE A 114 5.33 3.98 4.20
N GLU A 115 6.38 4.44 3.50
CA GLU A 115 7.12 3.66 2.48
C GLU A 115 7.54 2.28 3.01
N ASN A 116 8.15 2.24 4.20
CA ASN A 116 8.63 0.99 4.83
C ASN A 116 7.52 0.03 5.29
N SER A 117 6.29 0.52 5.44
CA SER A 117 5.14 -0.27 5.93
C SER A 117 4.03 -0.42 4.90
N TRP A 118 4.28 0.03 3.66
CA TRP A 118 3.28 0.19 2.61
C TRP A 118 2.46 -1.08 2.36
N ASN A 119 3.13 -2.22 2.19
CA ASN A 119 2.45 -3.47 1.89
C ASN A 119 1.53 -3.93 3.01
N SER A 120 1.91 -3.75 4.29
CA SER A 120 1.03 -4.08 5.42
C SER A 120 -0.17 -3.15 5.42
N PHE A 121 0.09 -1.85 5.30
CA PHE A 121 -0.95 -0.83 5.30
C PHE A 121 -1.97 -1.02 4.17
N LYS A 122 -1.50 -1.28 2.94
CA LYS A 122 -2.33 -1.57 1.76
C LYS A 122 -3.22 -2.78 2.00
N ASN A 123 -2.64 -3.89 2.47
CA ASN A 123 -3.37 -5.13 2.71
C ASN A 123 -4.41 -4.99 3.83
N GLU A 124 -4.05 -4.35 4.95
CA GLU A 124 -4.98 -4.10 6.06
C GLU A 124 -6.12 -3.17 5.66
N SER A 125 -5.81 -2.15 4.86
CA SER A 125 -6.80 -1.21 4.36
C SER A 125 -7.78 -1.89 3.41
N ARG A 126 -7.31 -2.66 2.43
CA ARG A 126 -8.18 -3.43 1.52
C ARG A 126 -9.08 -4.40 2.26
N LYS A 127 -8.55 -5.15 3.23
CA LYS A 127 -9.36 -6.02 4.10
C LYS A 127 -10.45 -5.25 4.86
N THR A 128 -10.12 -4.05 5.32
CA THR A 128 -11.09 -3.19 6.02
C THR A 128 -12.20 -2.75 5.07
N LEU A 129 -11.84 -2.26 3.88
CA LEU A 129 -12.80 -1.86 2.84
C LEU A 129 -13.70 -3.03 2.42
N ASP A 130 -13.12 -4.22 2.21
CA ASP A 130 -13.87 -5.42 1.84
C ASP A 130 -14.87 -5.84 2.92
N ASN A 131 -14.47 -5.77 4.20
CA ASN A 131 -15.37 -6.05 5.31
C ASN A 131 -16.53 -5.04 5.37
N ILE A 132 -16.24 -3.75 5.23
CA ILE A 132 -17.26 -2.70 5.21
C ILE A 132 -18.25 -2.92 4.05
N ARG A 133 -17.75 -3.14 2.84
CA ARG A 133 -18.59 -3.41 1.66
C ARG A 133 -19.49 -4.63 1.86
N ARG A 134 -18.93 -5.71 2.42
CA ARG A 134 -19.68 -6.94 2.72
C ARG A 134 -20.79 -6.67 3.73
N GLU A 135 -20.48 -6.01 4.85
CA GLU A 135 -21.47 -5.75 5.90
C GLU A 135 -22.55 -4.77 5.42
N MET A 136 -22.20 -3.74 4.63
CA MET A 136 -23.20 -2.88 3.99
C MET A 136 -24.11 -3.65 3.02
N ALA A 137 -23.59 -4.65 2.30
CA ALA A 137 -24.39 -5.47 1.40
C ALA A 137 -25.35 -6.41 2.16
N GLU A 138 -24.90 -6.99 3.28
CA GLU A 138 -25.72 -7.89 4.12
C GLU A 138 -26.93 -7.17 4.73
N VAL A 139 -26.85 -5.86 5.02
CA VAL A 139 -27.96 -5.08 5.58
C VAL A 139 -29.03 -4.69 4.53
N ILE A 140 -28.84 -5.02 3.25
CA ILE A 140 -29.85 -4.75 2.18
C ILE A 140 -30.85 -5.94 2.00
N GLU A 141 -30.54 -7.14 2.51
CA GLU A 141 -31.44 -8.32 2.46
C GLU A 141 -32.35 -8.42 3.70
#